data_AF-A0A9D1S4K1-F1
#
_entry.id   AF-A0A9D1S4K1-F1
#
_cell.length_a   1.000
_cell.length_b   1.000
_cell.length_c   1.000
_cell.angle_alpha   90.00
_cell.angle_beta   90.00
_cell.angle_gamma   90.00
#
_symmetry.space_group_name_H-M   'P 1'
#
loop_
_entity.id
_entity.type
_entity.pdbx_description
1 polymer ?
#
loop_
_entity_poly.entity_id
_entity_poly.type
_entity_poly.pdbx_seq_one_letter_code
_entity_poly.pdbx_strand_id
1 'polypeptide(L)'
;MQILIAAGILGALGLVFGGIIFIASKYLSVPTDPKRDEVRACLPGANCGGCGFAGCDNYADAVASGKAAPNLCPVGGEPVAKQIAEIMGVDAGDSERLVATVICRGSTERCRIKFDYDGIKDCRAAALVSEGDKACKYACLGLGACEQACPFGAIHINDQRLAVVDPDKCRGCRKCVSVCPRGVLQMLPVNYPVMRVCSAMEKGKAVRDACSAGCISCGKCARGCKFGAIEMKDNLPQIDHEKCVGCMNCADECPTGAIRANESLRRMALLHVNKCDGCDECRKACPFEAIQGEPGQMHNVITWNCKGCGKCVPACPNGALELIPTVKHSKN
;
A
#
# COMPACT_ATOMS: atom_id res chain seq x y z
N MET A 1 15.37 39.61 -55.87
CA MET A 1 13.99 40.08 -55.59
C MET A 1 13.15 39.01 -54.88
N GLN A 2 12.98 37.82 -55.45
CA GLN A 2 12.09 36.78 -54.92
C GLN A 2 12.44 36.30 -53.49
N ILE A 3 13.72 36.18 -53.16
CA ILE A 3 14.17 35.78 -51.80
C ILE A 3 13.78 36.84 -50.75
N LEU A 4 13.90 38.13 -51.08
CA LEU A 4 13.52 39.23 -50.18
C LEU A 4 12.00 39.30 -49.98
N ILE A 5 11.22 39.02 -51.03
CA ILE A 5 9.76 38.94 -50.95
C ILE A 5 9.33 37.76 -50.06
N ALA A 6 9.94 36.58 -50.26
CA ALA A 6 9.66 35.41 -49.42
C ALA A 6 10.02 35.65 -47.95
N ALA A 7 11.18 36.27 -47.68
CA ALA A 7 11.59 36.64 -46.33
C ALA A 7 10.63 37.66 -45.69
N GLY A 8 10.16 38.65 -46.47
CA GLY A 8 9.18 39.64 -46.02
C GLY A 8 7.83 39.01 -45.66
N ILE A 9 7.33 38.06 -46.46
CA ILE A 9 6.07 37.35 -46.19
C ILE A 9 6.18 36.49 -44.93
N LEU A 10 7.27 35.74 -44.76
CA LEU A 10 7.52 34.94 -43.55
C LEU A 10 7.65 35.81 -42.29
N GLY A 11 8.35 36.95 -42.38
CA GLY A 11 8.46 37.90 -41.27
C GLY A 11 7.12 38.53 -40.91
N ALA A 12 6.33 38.93 -41.90
CA ALA A 12 4.99 39.49 -41.68
C ALA A 12 4.03 38.48 -41.04
N LEU A 13 4.01 37.23 -41.53
CA LEU A 13 3.20 36.17 -40.93
C LEU A 13 3.64 35.86 -39.49
N GLY A 14 4.96 35.82 -39.23
CA GLY A 14 5.49 35.65 -37.88
C GLY A 14 5.04 36.73 -36.91
N LEU A 15 5.06 38.00 -37.34
CA LEU A 15 4.57 39.13 -36.54
C LEU A 15 3.06 39.05 -36.29
N VAL A 16 2.27 38.70 -37.32
CA VAL A 16 0.82 38.58 -37.21
C VAL A 16 0.44 37.44 -36.27
N PHE A 17 0.98 36.24 -36.47
CA PHE A 17 0.68 35.10 -35.59
C PHE A 17 1.21 35.30 -34.17
N GLY A 18 2.40 35.88 -34.02
CA GLY A 18 2.95 36.23 -32.71
C GLY A 18 2.08 37.24 -31.97
N GLY A 19 1.58 38.28 -32.67
CA GLY A 19 0.67 39.27 -32.11
C GLY A 19 -0.67 38.66 -31.67
N ILE A 20 -1.25 37.77 -32.50
CA ILE A 20 -2.49 37.07 -32.17
C ILE A 20 -2.29 36.19 -30.92
N ILE A 21 -1.19 35.42 -30.84
CA ILE A 21 -0.89 34.58 -29.68
C ILE A 21 -0.68 35.43 -28.42
N PHE A 22 0.01 36.57 -28.52
CA PHE A 22 0.22 37.48 -27.40
C PHE A 22 -1.10 38.05 -26.86
N ILE A 23 -1.99 38.50 -27.75
CA ILE A 23 -3.31 39.02 -27.37
C ILE A 23 -4.16 37.91 -26.75
N ALA A 24 -4.20 36.74 -27.38
CA ALA A 24 -4.93 35.59 -26.86
C ALA A 24 -4.39 35.16 -25.48
N SER A 25 -3.07 35.11 -25.30
CA SER A 25 -2.42 34.76 -24.04
C SER A 25 -2.74 35.74 -22.93
N LYS A 26 -2.87 37.03 -23.23
CA LYS A 26 -3.20 38.07 -22.23
C LYS A 26 -4.69 38.08 -21.89
N TYR A 27 -5.56 37.78 -22.84
CA TYR A 27 -7.00 37.75 -22.62
C TYR A 27 -7.46 36.45 -21.92
N LEU A 28 -6.79 35.32 -22.22
CA LEU A 28 -7.07 34.01 -21.64
C LEU A 28 -6.21 33.71 -20.40
N SER A 29 -5.37 34.64 -19.94
CA SER A 29 -4.60 34.45 -18.71
C SER A 29 -5.55 34.38 -17.52
N VAL A 30 -5.66 33.21 -16.91
CA VAL A 30 -6.38 33.02 -15.66
C VAL A 30 -5.53 33.62 -14.53
N PRO A 31 -6.08 34.48 -13.65
CA PRO A 31 -5.36 34.98 -12.50
C PRO A 31 -4.89 33.80 -11.66
N THR A 32 -3.56 33.61 -11.52
CA THR A 32 -3.01 32.62 -10.60
C THR A 32 -3.13 33.18 -9.18
N ASP A 33 -3.78 32.42 -8.31
CA ASP A 33 -3.74 32.69 -6.87
C ASP A 33 -2.26 32.66 -6.43
N PRO A 34 -1.71 33.72 -5.80
CA PRO A 34 -0.33 33.70 -5.32
C PRO A 34 -0.01 32.46 -4.47
N LYS A 35 -0.99 31.98 -3.68
CA LYS A 35 -0.85 30.76 -2.87
C LYS A 35 -0.68 29.52 -3.72
N ARG A 36 -1.33 29.46 -4.89
CA ARG A 36 -1.19 28.32 -5.81
C ARG A 36 0.25 28.20 -6.29
N ASP A 37 0.87 29.31 -6.69
CA ASP A 37 2.25 29.30 -7.18
C ASP A 37 3.24 28.94 -6.05
N GLU A 38 2.99 29.40 -4.82
CA GLU A 38 3.74 29.00 -3.62
C GLU A 38 3.60 27.49 -3.33
N VAL A 39 2.38 26.97 -3.28
CA VAL A 39 2.12 25.53 -3.09
C VAL A 39 2.77 24.72 -4.21
N ARG A 40 2.68 25.19 -5.46
CA ARG A 40 3.26 24.52 -6.63
C ARG A 40 4.77 24.42 -6.56
N ALA A 41 5.45 25.39 -5.95
CA ALA A 41 6.90 25.40 -5.75
C ALA A 41 7.35 24.34 -4.72
N CYS A 42 6.51 24.01 -3.73
CA CYS A 42 6.78 22.94 -2.77
C CYS A 42 6.63 21.53 -3.38
N LEU A 43 5.89 21.39 -4.49
CA LEU A 43 5.61 20.09 -5.09
C LEU A 43 6.79 19.54 -5.92
N PRO A 44 7.03 18.22 -5.89
CA PRO A 44 8.14 17.60 -6.66
C PRO A 44 8.06 17.73 -8.19
N GLY A 45 6.99 18.29 -8.75
CA GLY A 45 6.82 18.44 -10.21
C GLY A 45 6.67 17.12 -10.98
N ALA A 46 6.50 15.99 -10.30
CA ALA A 46 6.54 14.65 -10.91
C ALA A 46 5.30 14.31 -11.77
N ASN A 47 4.20 15.07 -11.65
CA ASN A 47 2.94 14.90 -12.40
C ASN A 47 2.47 13.44 -12.47
N CYS A 48 2.57 12.71 -11.36
CA CYS A 48 2.39 11.26 -11.33
C CYS A 48 0.96 10.79 -11.08
N GLY A 49 0.02 11.69 -10.77
CA GLY A 49 -1.35 11.33 -10.42
C GLY A 49 -1.52 10.67 -9.05
N GLY A 50 -0.44 10.52 -8.28
CA GLY A 50 -0.45 9.82 -6.99
C GLY A 50 -1.29 10.51 -5.90
N CYS A 51 -1.60 11.79 -6.03
CA CYS A 51 -2.50 12.50 -5.11
C CYS A 51 -3.98 12.46 -5.54
N GLY A 52 -4.31 11.85 -6.69
CA GLY A 52 -5.67 11.84 -7.26
C GLY A 52 -5.96 12.99 -8.23
N PHE A 53 -5.01 13.91 -8.42
CA PHE A 53 -5.12 15.03 -9.37
C PHE A 53 -4.28 14.77 -10.63
N ALA A 54 -4.69 15.34 -11.77
CA ALA A 54 -4.04 15.11 -13.07
C ALA A 54 -2.57 15.56 -13.12
N GLY A 55 -2.17 16.54 -12.30
CA GLY A 55 -0.81 17.06 -12.23
C GLY A 55 -0.56 17.86 -10.94
N CYS A 56 0.70 18.23 -10.74
CA CYS A 56 1.11 19.06 -9.61
C CYS A 56 0.42 20.43 -9.62
N ASP A 57 0.21 21.01 -10.80
CA ASP A 57 -0.52 22.28 -10.96
C ASP A 57 -1.98 22.16 -10.51
N ASN A 58 -2.69 21.11 -10.93
CA ASN A 58 -4.08 20.91 -10.50
C ASN A 58 -4.20 20.60 -9.00
N TYR A 59 -3.22 19.92 -8.42
CA TYR A 59 -3.19 19.71 -6.98
C TYR A 59 -2.95 21.03 -6.24
N ALA A 60 -2.00 21.85 -6.71
CA ALA A 60 -1.74 23.16 -6.13
C ALA A 60 -2.98 24.09 -6.22
N ASP A 61 -3.67 24.10 -7.37
CA ASP A 61 -4.95 24.82 -7.54
C ASP A 61 -6.00 24.35 -6.53
N ALA A 62 -6.13 23.03 -6.34
CA ALA A 62 -7.12 22.45 -5.44
C ALA A 62 -6.80 22.75 -3.96
N VAL A 63 -5.53 22.75 -3.58
CA VAL A 63 -5.10 23.13 -2.23
C VAL A 63 -5.30 24.62 -1.99
N ALA A 64 -4.85 25.48 -2.91
CA ALA A 64 -5.01 26.94 -2.78
C ALA A 64 -6.47 27.35 -2.67
N SER A 65 -7.37 26.66 -3.40
CA SER A 65 -8.82 26.88 -3.32
C SER A 65 -9.51 26.19 -2.13
N GLY A 66 -8.78 25.54 -1.23
CA GLY A 66 -9.31 24.85 -0.04
C GLY A 66 -10.09 23.56 -0.34
N LYS A 67 -10.01 23.04 -1.56
CA LYS A 67 -10.72 21.84 -2.02
C LYS A 67 -9.94 20.54 -1.80
N ALA A 68 -8.66 20.64 -1.39
CA ALA A 68 -7.80 19.49 -1.16
C ALA A 68 -6.94 19.69 0.09
N ALA A 69 -6.66 18.59 0.81
CA ALA A 69 -5.77 18.59 1.96
C ALA A 69 -4.30 18.78 1.53
N PRO A 70 -3.46 19.40 2.38
CA PRO A 70 -2.05 19.70 2.07
C PRO A 70 -1.15 18.45 2.04
N ASN A 71 -1.63 17.32 2.53
CA ASN A 71 -0.86 16.10 2.77
C ASN A 71 -1.08 14.96 1.76
N LEU A 72 -1.70 15.25 0.62
CA LEU A 72 -2.04 14.24 -0.37
C LEU A 72 -0.90 13.87 -1.32
N CYS A 73 0.23 14.60 -1.32
CA CYS A 73 1.35 14.31 -2.22
C CYS A 73 2.17 13.09 -1.73
N PRO A 74 2.07 11.90 -2.36
CA PRO A 74 2.78 10.72 -1.85
C PRO A 74 4.30 10.77 -2.12
N VAL A 75 4.72 11.51 -3.16
CA VAL A 75 6.13 11.62 -3.54
C VAL A 75 6.86 12.59 -2.61
N GLY A 76 6.22 13.71 -2.29
CA GLY A 76 6.74 14.73 -1.37
C GLY A 76 6.67 14.29 0.09
N GLY A 77 5.63 13.53 0.45
CA GLY A 77 5.42 13.02 1.80
C GLY A 77 5.24 14.13 2.84
N GLU A 78 5.50 13.78 4.10
CA GLU A 78 5.36 14.68 5.25
C GLU A 78 6.14 16.01 5.11
N PRO A 79 7.37 16.07 4.57
CA PRO A 79 8.07 17.34 4.39
C PRO A 79 7.33 18.35 3.51
N VAL A 80 6.77 17.88 2.39
CA VAL A 80 5.99 18.72 1.48
C VAL A 80 4.64 19.09 2.10
N ALA A 81 4.02 18.17 2.83
CA ALA A 81 2.77 18.44 3.55
C ALA A 81 2.92 19.60 4.55
N LYS A 82 4.00 19.62 5.33
CA LYS A 82 4.30 20.69 6.29
C LYS A 82 4.48 22.05 5.62
N GLN A 83 5.27 22.11 4.55
CA GLN A 83 5.49 23.36 3.80
C GLN A 83 4.18 23.92 3.23
N ILE A 84 3.36 23.05 2.63
CA ILE A 84 2.06 23.45 2.08
C ILE A 84 1.11 23.90 3.20
N ALA A 85 1.10 23.21 4.34
CA ALA A 85 0.28 23.55 5.49
C ALA A 85 0.63 24.93 6.08
N GLU A 86 1.94 25.24 6.17
CA GLU A 86 2.44 26.56 6.57
C GLU A 86 1.95 27.67 5.62
N ILE A 87 2.05 27.46 4.31
CA ILE A 87 1.54 28.41 3.29
C ILE A 87 0.03 28.62 3.43
N MET A 88 -0.71 27.55 3.69
CA MET A 88 -2.17 27.57 3.79
C MET A 88 -2.68 28.03 5.15
N GLY A 89 -1.81 28.07 6.18
CA GLY A 89 -2.20 28.38 7.56
C GLY A 89 -3.10 27.32 8.20
N VAL A 90 -2.93 26.05 7.81
CA VAL A 90 -3.74 24.91 8.31
C VAL A 90 -2.84 23.88 8.98
N ASP A 91 -3.44 22.95 9.72
CA ASP A 91 -2.70 21.78 10.21
C ASP A 91 -2.34 20.85 9.04
N ALA A 92 -1.12 20.33 9.03
CA ALA A 92 -0.67 19.44 7.96
C ALA A 92 -1.46 18.13 7.94
N GLY A 93 -2.01 17.72 9.09
CA GLY A 93 -2.68 16.44 9.27
C GLY A 93 -1.75 15.24 9.14
N ASP A 94 -2.21 14.10 9.63
CA ASP A 94 -1.47 12.85 9.48
C ASP A 94 -1.59 12.32 8.04
N SER A 95 -0.46 11.99 7.42
CA SER A 95 -0.41 11.30 6.13
C SER A 95 0.07 9.86 6.33
N GLU A 96 -0.77 8.88 6.00
CA GLU A 96 -0.35 7.49 6.07
C GLU A 96 0.54 7.13 4.86
N ARG A 97 1.76 6.65 5.13
CA ARG A 97 2.71 6.29 4.08
C ARG A 97 2.26 5.01 3.36
N LEU A 98 1.76 5.19 2.13
CA LEU A 98 1.36 4.09 1.26
C LEU A 98 2.51 3.60 0.39
N VAL A 99 2.69 2.29 0.34
CA VAL A 99 3.69 1.60 -0.47
C VAL A 99 3.01 0.61 -1.42
N ALA A 100 3.56 0.51 -2.64
CA ALA A 100 3.11 -0.47 -3.60
C ALA A 100 3.39 -1.87 -3.05
N THR A 101 2.36 -2.70 -3.00
CA THR A 101 2.41 -3.99 -2.33
C THR A 101 1.84 -5.05 -3.25
N VAL A 102 2.53 -6.19 -3.33
CA VAL A 102 2.18 -7.29 -4.23
C VAL A 102 1.21 -8.24 -3.55
N ILE A 103 -0.02 -8.27 -4.04
CA ILE A 103 -1.16 -9.09 -3.59
C ILE A 103 -1.18 -10.42 -4.37
N CYS A 104 -0.01 -11.05 -4.48
CA CYS A 104 0.15 -12.33 -5.16
C CYS A 104 1.37 -13.10 -4.63
N ARG A 105 1.20 -14.42 -4.48
CA ARG A 105 2.28 -15.37 -4.15
C ARG A 105 2.37 -16.55 -5.12
N GLY A 106 1.74 -16.42 -6.29
CA GLY A 106 1.77 -17.45 -7.33
C GLY A 106 3.08 -17.44 -8.09
N SER A 107 4.17 -17.84 -7.45
CA SER A 107 5.47 -18.10 -8.10
C SER A 107 5.33 -19.19 -9.16
N THR A 108 6.35 -19.38 -10.00
CA THR A 108 6.44 -20.50 -10.96
C THR A 108 6.34 -21.87 -10.29
N GLU A 109 6.80 -22.01 -9.04
CA GLU A 109 6.68 -23.24 -8.25
C GLU A 109 5.28 -23.48 -7.69
N ARG A 110 4.53 -22.40 -7.42
CA ARG A 110 3.22 -22.49 -6.74
C ARG A 110 2.04 -22.33 -7.68
N CYS A 111 2.22 -21.65 -8.80
CA CYS A 111 1.21 -21.47 -9.82
C CYS A 111 1.63 -22.25 -11.06
N ARG A 112 0.77 -23.18 -11.50
CA ARG A 112 1.03 -24.01 -12.67
C ARG A 112 1.20 -23.14 -13.92
N ILE A 113 2.15 -23.49 -14.77
CA ILE A 113 2.32 -22.89 -16.09
C ILE A 113 1.51 -23.71 -17.11
N LYS A 114 0.66 -23.05 -17.90
CA LYS A 114 -0.20 -23.69 -18.91
C LYS A 114 0.56 -23.97 -20.21
N PHE A 115 1.44 -23.06 -20.59
CA PHE A 115 2.26 -23.10 -21.80
C PHE A 115 3.48 -22.20 -21.61
N ASP A 116 4.52 -22.38 -22.41
CA ASP A 116 5.67 -21.49 -22.40
C ASP A 116 5.41 -20.26 -23.27
N TYR A 117 5.61 -19.06 -22.72
CA TYR A 117 5.36 -17.82 -23.42
C TYR A 117 6.65 -17.31 -24.05
N ASP A 118 6.74 -17.47 -25.37
CA ASP A 118 7.81 -16.89 -26.19
C ASP A 118 7.28 -15.67 -26.94
N GLY A 119 7.50 -14.48 -26.38
CA GLY A 119 7.00 -13.23 -26.92
C GLY A 119 7.62 -12.01 -26.24
N ILE A 120 7.00 -10.84 -26.43
CA ILE A 120 7.49 -9.59 -25.85
C ILE A 120 7.49 -9.71 -24.33
N LYS A 121 8.63 -9.43 -23.70
CA LYS A 121 8.80 -9.42 -22.24
C LYS A 121 8.10 -8.23 -21.59
N ASP A 122 6.76 -8.26 -21.62
CA ASP A 122 5.87 -7.27 -21.02
C ASP A 122 4.58 -7.95 -20.55
N CYS A 123 4.16 -7.69 -19.31
CA CYS A 123 2.96 -8.29 -18.73
C CYS A 123 1.69 -7.98 -19.54
N ARG A 124 1.58 -6.79 -20.14
CA ARG A 124 0.41 -6.34 -20.90
C ARG A 124 0.30 -7.14 -22.20
N ALA A 125 1.42 -7.31 -22.91
CA ALA A 125 1.48 -8.14 -24.11
C ALA A 125 1.11 -9.59 -23.81
N ALA A 126 1.71 -10.19 -22.78
CA ALA A 126 1.41 -11.57 -22.39
C ALA A 126 -0.04 -11.75 -21.89
N ALA A 127 -0.63 -10.74 -21.25
CA ALA A 127 -2.03 -10.81 -20.81
C ALA A 127 -3.03 -10.94 -21.98
N LEU A 128 -2.68 -10.46 -23.18
CA LEU A 128 -3.51 -10.61 -24.38
C LEU A 128 -3.49 -12.03 -24.94
N VAL A 129 -2.46 -12.82 -24.62
CA VAL A 129 -2.29 -14.20 -25.11
C VAL A 129 -2.83 -15.15 -24.04
N SER A 130 -4.08 -15.62 -24.22
CA SER A 130 -4.72 -16.59 -23.33
C SER A 130 -4.73 -16.18 -21.84
N GLU A 131 -4.88 -14.89 -21.56
CA GLU A 131 -4.76 -14.36 -20.20
C GLU A 131 -3.45 -14.82 -19.55
N GLY A 132 -2.34 -14.79 -20.28
CA GLY A 132 -1.00 -15.19 -19.84
C GLY A 132 -0.79 -16.69 -19.66
N ASP A 133 0.47 -17.03 -19.42
CA ASP A 133 0.99 -18.40 -19.30
C ASP A 133 0.68 -19.06 -17.95
N LYS A 134 0.59 -18.30 -16.87
CA LYS A 134 0.19 -18.82 -15.55
C LYS A 134 -1.27 -19.28 -15.57
N ALA A 135 -1.52 -20.45 -14.99
CA ALA A 135 -2.86 -21.05 -14.91
C ALA A 135 -3.84 -20.20 -14.12
N CYS A 136 -3.38 -19.51 -13.08
CA CYS A 136 -4.20 -18.55 -12.37
C CYS A 136 -4.24 -17.22 -13.13
N LYS A 137 -5.40 -16.87 -13.65
CA LYS A 137 -5.63 -15.59 -14.34
C LYS A 137 -5.49 -14.33 -13.47
N TYR A 138 -5.34 -14.50 -12.16
CA TYR A 138 -5.10 -13.40 -11.23
C TYR A 138 -3.63 -13.29 -10.81
N ALA A 139 -2.77 -14.23 -11.22
CA ALA A 139 -1.39 -14.26 -10.76
C ALA A 139 -0.54 -13.18 -11.42
N CYS A 140 0.45 -12.69 -10.67
CA CYS A 140 1.53 -11.87 -11.23
C CYS A 140 2.22 -12.65 -12.35
N LEU A 141 2.30 -12.09 -13.55
CA LEU A 141 2.97 -12.72 -14.68
C LEU A 141 4.49 -12.72 -14.58
N GLY A 142 5.06 -11.76 -13.84
CA GLY A 142 6.50 -11.63 -13.68
C GLY A 142 7.25 -11.33 -14.99
N LEU A 143 6.70 -10.46 -15.83
CA LEU A 143 7.32 -9.99 -17.08
C LEU A 143 7.69 -8.49 -17.04
N GLY A 144 7.83 -7.91 -15.84
CA GLY A 144 8.54 -6.64 -15.65
C GLY A 144 7.80 -5.34 -16.02
N ALA A 145 6.54 -5.35 -16.43
CA ALA A 145 5.82 -4.10 -16.78
C ALA A 145 5.82 -3.07 -15.63
N CYS A 146 5.66 -3.52 -14.37
CA CYS A 146 5.70 -2.67 -13.20
C CYS A 146 7.12 -2.19 -12.82
N GLU A 147 8.14 -3.02 -13.07
CA GLU A 147 9.55 -2.69 -12.88
C GLU A 147 9.97 -1.59 -13.87
N GLN A 148 9.66 -1.75 -15.16
CA GLN A 148 9.91 -0.75 -16.21
C GLN A 148 9.19 0.58 -15.94
N ALA A 149 7.98 0.52 -15.35
CA ALA A 149 7.20 1.73 -15.04
C ALA A 149 7.66 2.46 -13.76
N CYS A 150 8.55 1.88 -12.95
CA CYS A 150 8.97 2.45 -11.69
C CYS A 150 10.14 3.44 -11.89
N PRO A 151 9.94 4.76 -11.73
CA PRO A 151 11.03 5.73 -11.91
C PRO A 151 12.02 5.77 -10.73
N PHE A 152 11.70 5.05 -9.64
CA PHE A 152 12.48 5.05 -8.41
C PHE A 152 13.28 3.75 -8.19
N GLY A 153 13.20 2.79 -9.12
CA GLY A 153 13.86 1.49 -8.96
C GLY A 153 13.39 0.71 -7.73
N ALA A 154 12.14 0.91 -7.33
CA ALA A 154 11.56 0.30 -6.13
C ALA A 154 10.99 -1.10 -6.39
N ILE A 155 10.90 -1.55 -7.64
CA ILE A 155 10.28 -2.83 -8.00
C ILE A 155 11.27 -3.63 -8.84
N HIS A 156 11.44 -4.91 -8.51
CA HIS A 156 12.18 -5.87 -9.33
C HIS A 156 11.36 -7.15 -9.51
N ILE A 157 11.54 -7.83 -10.64
CA ILE A 157 11.04 -9.20 -10.80
C ILE A 157 12.10 -10.19 -10.32
N ASN A 158 11.72 -11.08 -9.40
CA ASN A 158 12.61 -12.14 -8.93
C ASN A 158 12.66 -13.33 -9.90
N ASP A 159 13.59 -14.24 -9.65
CA ASP A 159 13.77 -15.54 -10.32
C ASP A 159 12.49 -16.39 -10.38
N GLN A 160 11.64 -16.30 -9.36
CA GLN A 160 10.36 -16.99 -9.27
C GLN A 160 9.21 -16.33 -10.06
N ARG A 161 9.52 -15.33 -10.90
CA ARG A 161 8.56 -14.52 -11.69
C ARG A 161 7.47 -13.89 -10.83
N LEU A 162 7.88 -13.24 -9.74
CA LEU A 162 7.05 -12.38 -8.90
C LEU A 162 7.66 -10.99 -8.81
N ALA A 163 6.81 -9.97 -8.81
CA ALA A 163 7.23 -8.64 -8.44
C ALA A 163 7.55 -8.60 -6.95
N VAL A 164 8.64 -7.92 -6.61
CA VAL A 164 9.06 -7.63 -5.23
C VAL A 164 9.27 -6.12 -5.14
N VAL A 165 8.74 -5.52 -4.08
CA VAL A 165 8.81 -4.08 -3.87
C VAL A 165 9.72 -3.78 -2.69
N ASP A 166 10.68 -2.89 -2.90
CA ASP A 166 11.48 -2.23 -1.89
C ASP A 166 10.65 -1.07 -1.29
N PRO A 167 10.20 -1.20 -0.02
CA PRO A 167 9.37 -0.19 0.60
C PRO A 167 10.12 1.12 0.80
N ASP A 168 11.44 1.12 0.97
CA ASP A 168 12.23 2.34 1.27
C ASP A 168 12.41 3.21 0.04
N LYS A 169 12.53 2.58 -1.14
CA LYS A 169 12.57 3.28 -2.43
C LYS A 169 11.19 3.69 -2.95
N CYS A 170 10.12 3.05 -2.49
CA CYS A 170 8.78 3.34 -2.97
C CYS A 170 8.30 4.72 -2.50
N ARG A 171 7.90 5.55 -3.47
CA ARG A 171 7.37 6.92 -3.26
C ARG A 171 5.85 7.02 -3.44
N GLY A 172 5.14 5.89 -3.41
CA GLY A 172 3.67 5.87 -3.48
C GLY A 172 3.03 6.43 -4.77
N CYS A 173 3.78 6.60 -5.86
CA CYS A 173 3.31 7.28 -7.08
C CYS A 173 2.25 6.52 -7.92
N ARG A 174 1.91 5.28 -7.56
CA ARG A 174 0.88 4.42 -8.21
C ARG A 174 1.09 4.03 -9.68
N LYS A 175 2.15 4.48 -10.37
CA LYS A 175 2.45 4.09 -11.76
C LYS A 175 2.48 2.57 -11.98
N CYS A 176 3.03 1.82 -11.03
CA CYS A 176 3.09 0.36 -11.11
C CYS A 176 1.70 -0.31 -11.03
N VAL A 177 0.76 0.31 -10.31
CA VAL A 177 -0.63 -0.16 -10.19
C VAL A 177 -1.36 0.07 -11.51
N SER A 178 -1.20 1.24 -12.14
CA SER A 178 -1.89 1.58 -13.39
C SER A 178 -1.47 0.73 -14.58
N VAL A 179 -0.20 0.30 -14.63
CA VAL A 179 0.30 -0.54 -15.75
C VAL A 179 0.08 -2.04 -15.52
N CYS A 180 -0.35 -2.47 -14.33
CA CYS A 180 -0.46 -3.88 -14.00
C CYS A 180 -1.76 -4.48 -14.60
N PRO A 181 -1.69 -5.34 -15.64
CA PRO A 181 -2.90 -5.89 -16.26
C PRO A 181 -3.64 -6.89 -15.37
N ARG A 182 -3.05 -7.28 -14.22
CA ARG A 182 -3.61 -8.26 -13.27
C ARG A 182 -4.18 -7.64 -12.01
N GLY A 183 -3.93 -6.35 -11.78
CA GLY A 183 -4.34 -5.69 -10.53
C GLY A 183 -3.70 -6.28 -9.26
N VAL A 184 -2.56 -6.98 -9.38
CA VAL A 184 -1.88 -7.59 -8.22
C VAL A 184 -1.06 -6.60 -7.42
N LEU A 185 -0.86 -5.38 -7.91
CA LEU A 185 -0.20 -4.31 -7.17
C LEU A 185 -1.27 -3.40 -6.57
N GLN A 186 -1.21 -3.21 -5.26
CA GLN A 186 -2.13 -2.32 -4.53
C GLN A 186 -1.32 -1.40 -3.61
N MET A 187 -1.87 -0.23 -3.32
CA MET A 187 -1.26 0.70 -2.38
C MET A 187 -1.75 0.36 -0.99
N LEU A 188 -0.84 -0.06 -0.10
CA LEU A 188 -1.15 -0.38 1.28
C LEU A 188 -0.23 0.39 2.22
N PRO A 189 -0.68 0.71 3.44
CA PRO A 189 0.18 1.25 4.48
C PRO A 189 1.36 0.34 4.79
N VAL A 190 2.54 0.92 5.04
CA VAL A 190 3.72 0.16 5.47
C VAL A 190 3.47 -0.56 6.78
N ASN A 191 2.71 0.08 7.68
CA ASN A 191 2.47 -0.41 9.03
C ASN A 191 1.25 -1.35 9.12
N TYR A 192 0.88 -2.03 8.04
CA TYR A 192 -0.23 -2.99 8.13
C TYR A 192 0.19 -4.30 8.81
N PRO A 193 -0.48 -4.73 9.89
CA PRO A 193 -0.10 -5.97 10.59
C PRO A 193 -0.34 -7.23 9.75
N VAL A 194 -1.41 -7.23 8.96
CA VAL A 194 -1.80 -8.36 8.12
C VAL A 194 -2.36 -7.86 6.80
N MET A 195 -2.10 -8.61 5.75
CA MET A 195 -2.53 -8.27 4.40
C MET A 195 -2.96 -9.52 3.63
N ARG A 196 -4.04 -9.43 2.86
CA ARG A 196 -4.38 -10.44 1.87
C ARG A 196 -3.32 -10.42 0.77
N VAL A 197 -2.85 -11.58 0.32
CA VAL A 197 -1.83 -11.75 -0.73
C VAL A 197 -2.29 -12.66 -1.86
N CYS A 198 -3.60 -12.67 -2.10
CA CYS A 198 -4.25 -13.39 -3.19
C CYS A 198 -5.43 -12.55 -3.70
N SER A 199 -5.67 -12.61 -5.00
CA SER A 199 -6.77 -11.93 -5.68
C SER A 199 -7.68 -12.90 -6.45
N ALA A 200 -7.52 -14.21 -6.24
CA ALA A 200 -8.32 -15.21 -6.93
C ALA A 200 -9.73 -15.28 -6.35
N MET A 201 -10.71 -14.85 -7.14
CA MET A 201 -12.14 -14.84 -6.74
C MET A 201 -12.82 -16.22 -6.87
N GLU A 202 -12.09 -17.22 -7.38
CA GLU A 202 -12.54 -18.61 -7.43
C GLU A 202 -12.44 -19.25 -6.04
N LYS A 203 -12.97 -20.47 -5.88
CA LYS A 203 -12.98 -21.17 -4.57
C LYS A 203 -12.52 -22.61 -4.65
N GLY A 204 -11.97 -23.11 -3.53
CA GLY A 204 -11.67 -24.53 -3.34
C GLY A 204 -10.77 -25.13 -4.42
N LYS A 205 -11.25 -26.21 -5.07
CA LYS A 205 -10.48 -26.98 -6.05
C LYS A 205 -10.06 -26.15 -7.26
N ALA A 206 -10.91 -25.26 -7.77
CA ALA A 206 -10.58 -24.42 -8.93
C ALA A 206 -9.31 -23.59 -8.68
N VAL A 207 -9.19 -23.01 -7.49
CA VAL A 207 -7.98 -22.28 -7.09
C VAL A 207 -6.80 -23.23 -6.95
N ARG A 208 -6.96 -24.35 -6.24
CA ARG A 208 -5.84 -25.29 -5.99
C ARG A 208 -5.30 -25.93 -7.27
N ASP A 209 -6.16 -26.21 -8.24
CA ASP A 209 -5.75 -26.74 -9.54
C ASP A 209 -4.85 -25.74 -10.28
N ALA A 210 -5.05 -24.43 -10.08
CA ALA A 210 -4.27 -23.38 -10.73
C ALA A 210 -3.05 -22.92 -9.90
N CYS A 211 -3.22 -22.80 -8.58
CA CYS A 211 -2.22 -22.25 -7.68
C CYS A 211 -2.36 -22.77 -6.23
N SER A 212 -1.29 -23.37 -5.71
CA SER A 212 -1.21 -23.84 -4.32
C SER A 212 -1.15 -22.71 -3.28
N ALA A 213 -0.76 -21.48 -3.69
CA ALA A 213 -0.72 -20.30 -2.83
C ALA A 213 -2.07 -19.55 -2.73
N GLY A 214 -3.08 -19.96 -3.50
CA GLY A 214 -4.32 -19.20 -3.62
C GLY A 214 -5.22 -19.30 -2.39
N CYS A 215 -6.05 -18.28 -2.16
CA CYS A 215 -7.11 -18.36 -1.16
C CYS A 215 -8.16 -19.36 -1.64
N ILE A 216 -8.47 -20.36 -0.83
CA ILE A 216 -9.47 -21.39 -1.15
C ILE A 216 -10.86 -21.09 -0.59
N SER A 217 -11.05 -19.88 -0.03
CA SER A 217 -12.30 -19.45 0.61
C SER A 217 -12.80 -20.36 1.75
N CYS A 218 -11.89 -20.90 2.58
CA CYS A 218 -12.25 -21.80 3.69
C CYS A 218 -12.83 -21.09 4.94
N GLY A 219 -12.70 -19.76 5.01
CA GLY A 219 -13.20 -18.94 6.11
C GLY A 219 -12.49 -19.14 7.46
N LYS A 220 -11.37 -19.88 7.52
CA LYS A 220 -10.61 -20.08 8.77
C LYS A 220 -10.14 -18.75 9.37
N CYS A 221 -9.63 -17.85 8.54
CA CYS A 221 -9.20 -16.52 8.96
C CYS A 221 -10.35 -15.67 9.56
N ALA A 222 -11.53 -15.72 8.97
CA ALA A 222 -12.72 -15.03 9.49
C ALA A 222 -13.15 -15.60 10.86
N ARG A 223 -13.25 -16.94 10.99
CA ARG A 223 -13.60 -17.60 12.26
C ARG A 223 -12.54 -17.47 13.34
N GLY A 224 -11.26 -17.45 12.96
CA GLY A 224 -10.12 -17.28 13.87
C GLY A 224 -9.95 -15.84 14.36
N CYS A 225 -10.61 -14.87 13.73
CA CYS A 225 -10.57 -13.48 14.18
C CYS A 225 -11.51 -13.25 15.37
N LYS A 226 -10.94 -13.17 16.58
CA LYS A 226 -11.67 -12.87 17.82
C LYS A 226 -12.16 -11.42 17.96
N PHE A 227 -11.90 -10.59 16.94
CA PHE A 227 -12.16 -9.14 16.95
C PHE A 227 -13.13 -8.70 15.85
N GLY A 228 -13.68 -9.64 15.05
CA GLY A 228 -14.62 -9.30 13.98
C GLY A 228 -14.01 -8.45 12.85
N ALA A 229 -12.69 -8.49 12.68
CA ALA A 229 -11.95 -7.68 11.71
C ALA A 229 -11.86 -8.32 10.31
N ILE A 230 -12.47 -9.48 10.08
CA ILE A 230 -12.39 -10.17 8.78
C ILE A 230 -13.77 -10.63 8.35
N GLU A 231 -14.18 -10.17 7.17
CA GLU A 231 -15.39 -10.58 6.48
C GLU A 231 -15.04 -11.30 5.17
N MET A 232 -15.79 -12.33 4.81
CA MET A 232 -15.60 -13.01 3.52
C MET A 232 -16.50 -12.36 2.47
N LYS A 233 -15.91 -11.71 1.46
CA LYS A 233 -16.63 -11.11 0.33
C LYS A 233 -15.98 -11.52 -0.99
N ASP A 234 -16.80 -11.93 -1.96
CA ASP A 234 -16.34 -12.41 -3.27
C ASP A 234 -15.32 -13.56 -3.15
N ASN A 235 -15.57 -14.49 -2.21
CA ASN A 235 -14.68 -15.61 -1.86
C ASN A 235 -13.30 -15.21 -1.29
N LEU A 236 -13.06 -13.93 -1.01
CA LEU A 236 -11.81 -13.42 -0.47
C LEU A 236 -12.01 -12.80 0.93
N PRO A 237 -11.01 -12.90 1.83
CA PRO A 237 -11.06 -12.19 3.10
C PRO A 237 -10.87 -10.69 2.85
N GLN A 238 -11.83 -9.89 3.31
CA GLN A 238 -11.71 -8.44 3.46
C GLN A 238 -11.36 -8.17 4.91
N ILE A 239 -10.30 -7.39 5.13
CA ILE A 239 -9.81 -7.06 6.46
C ILE A 239 -10.28 -5.66 6.79
N ASP A 240 -11.07 -5.53 7.85
CA ASP A 240 -11.41 -4.26 8.48
C ASP A 240 -10.25 -3.87 9.39
N HIS A 241 -9.60 -2.78 9.02
CA HIS A 241 -8.36 -2.37 9.62
C HIS A 241 -8.54 -1.53 10.88
N GLU A 242 -9.71 -0.93 11.06
CA GLU A 242 -10.07 -0.23 12.29
C GLU A 242 -10.31 -1.22 13.44
N LYS A 243 -10.87 -2.40 13.10
CA LYS A 243 -11.09 -3.49 14.08
C LYS A 243 -9.86 -4.37 14.29
N CYS A 244 -8.89 -4.34 13.37
CA CYS A 244 -7.72 -5.22 13.43
C CYS A 244 -6.74 -4.77 14.53
N VAL A 245 -6.64 -5.56 15.60
CA VAL A 245 -5.67 -5.30 16.68
C VAL A 245 -4.24 -5.78 16.40
N GLY A 246 -3.97 -6.28 15.19
CA GLY A 246 -2.64 -6.74 14.79
C GLY A 246 -2.15 -8.03 15.45
N CYS A 247 -3.06 -8.92 15.86
CA CYS A 247 -2.70 -10.20 16.50
C CYS A 247 -2.10 -11.25 15.55
N MET A 248 -2.20 -11.03 14.24
CA MET A 248 -1.67 -11.91 13.18
C MET A 248 -2.18 -13.36 13.16
N ASN A 249 -3.12 -13.74 14.03
CA ASN A 249 -3.66 -15.10 14.11
C ASN A 249 -4.22 -15.60 12.78
N CYS A 250 -4.89 -14.72 12.03
CA CYS A 250 -5.47 -15.05 10.72
C CYS A 250 -4.42 -15.40 9.66
N ALA A 251 -3.20 -14.85 9.76
CA ALA A 251 -2.09 -15.18 8.88
C ALA A 251 -1.45 -16.51 9.31
N ASP A 252 -1.24 -16.71 10.61
CA ASP A 252 -0.67 -17.94 11.19
C ASP A 252 -1.50 -19.18 10.84
N GLU A 253 -2.82 -19.07 10.92
CA GLU A 253 -3.74 -20.19 10.68
C GLU A 253 -4.08 -20.39 9.19
N CYS A 254 -3.58 -19.53 8.29
CA CYS A 254 -3.94 -19.60 6.87
C CYS A 254 -3.23 -20.79 6.19
N PRO A 255 -3.96 -21.85 5.78
CA PRO A 255 -3.33 -23.08 5.30
C PRO A 255 -2.61 -22.92 3.95
N THR A 256 -2.97 -21.89 3.17
CA THR A 256 -2.35 -21.60 1.87
C THR A 256 -1.39 -20.40 1.93
N GLY A 257 -1.33 -19.71 3.07
CA GLY A 257 -0.55 -18.47 3.20
C GLY A 257 -1.07 -17.31 2.34
N ALA A 258 -2.37 -17.32 2.02
CA ALA A 258 -3.07 -16.26 1.27
C ALA A 258 -3.34 -14.98 2.09
N ILE A 259 -3.06 -15.01 3.40
CA ILE A 259 -2.93 -13.84 4.28
C ILE A 259 -1.50 -13.86 4.81
N ARG A 260 -0.81 -12.72 4.73
CA ARG A 260 0.57 -12.55 5.19
C ARG A 260 0.60 -11.64 6.41
N ALA A 261 1.37 -12.03 7.42
CA ALA A 261 1.71 -11.19 8.56
C ALA A 261 2.89 -10.28 8.21
N ASN A 262 2.86 -9.06 8.74
CA ASN A 262 4.03 -8.19 8.76
C ASN A 262 4.82 -8.45 10.04
N GLU A 263 5.78 -9.37 9.96
CA GLU A 263 6.58 -9.84 11.10
C GLU A 263 7.30 -8.70 11.84
N SER A 264 7.61 -7.59 11.16
CA SER A 264 8.25 -6.41 11.76
C SER A 264 7.39 -5.76 12.86
N LEU A 265 6.06 -5.95 12.80
CA LEU A 265 5.09 -5.39 13.74
C LEU A 265 4.64 -6.40 14.80
N ARG A 266 5.22 -7.60 14.80
CA ARG A 266 4.84 -8.64 15.74
C ARG A 266 5.27 -8.25 17.15
N ARG A 267 4.37 -8.42 18.10
CA ARG A 267 4.54 -8.03 19.51
C ARG A 267 4.11 -9.16 20.43
N MET A 268 4.60 -9.16 21.65
CA MET A 268 4.18 -10.06 22.73
C MET A 268 3.97 -9.28 24.02
N ALA A 269 3.13 -9.81 24.90
CA ALA A 269 2.98 -9.25 26.23
C ALA A 269 4.17 -9.65 27.11
N LEU A 270 4.75 -8.68 27.82
CA LEU A 270 5.73 -8.89 28.86
C LEU A 270 5.10 -8.56 30.21
N LEU A 271 5.29 -9.44 31.20
CA LEU A 271 4.84 -9.22 32.56
C LEU A 271 6.00 -8.74 33.44
N HIS A 272 5.82 -7.60 34.10
CA HIS A 272 6.68 -7.13 35.17
C HIS A 272 6.25 -7.77 36.49
N VAL A 273 6.96 -8.83 36.87
CA VAL A 273 6.69 -9.66 38.06
C VAL A 273 6.54 -8.84 39.35
N ASN A 274 7.30 -7.77 39.51
CA ASN A 274 7.30 -6.90 40.68
C ASN A 274 6.04 -6.02 40.82
N LYS A 275 5.21 -5.93 39.77
CA LYS A 275 3.96 -5.14 39.76
C LYS A 275 2.71 -6.02 39.76
N CYS A 276 2.86 -7.34 39.66
CA CYS A 276 1.74 -8.26 39.59
C CYS A 276 1.28 -8.66 40.99
N ASP A 277 -0.02 -8.49 41.27
CA ASP A 277 -0.68 -8.85 42.52
C ASP A 277 -1.61 -10.07 42.41
N GLY A 278 -1.74 -10.64 41.21
CA GLY A 278 -2.61 -11.78 40.95
C GLY A 278 -4.11 -11.48 40.83
N CYS A 279 -4.53 -10.24 40.51
CA CYS A 279 -5.95 -9.85 40.39
C CYS A 279 -6.78 -10.55 39.28
N ASP A 280 -6.18 -11.38 38.43
CA ASP A 280 -6.80 -12.22 37.38
C ASP A 280 -7.44 -11.51 36.17
N GLU A 281 -7.54 -10.18 36.17
CA GLU A 281 -8.20 -9.42 35.10
C GLU A 281 -7.52 -9.58 33.73
N CYS A 282 -6.19 -9.65 33.71
CA CYS A 282 -5.46 -9.84 32.46
C CYS A 282 -5.69 -11.23 31.85
N ARG A 283 -5.88 -12.28 32.67
CA ARG A 283 -6.19 -13.64 32.20
C ARG A 283 -7.57 -13.69 31.59
N LYS A 284 -8.59 -13.13 32.26
CA LYS A 284 -9.97 -13.04 31.75
C LYS A 284 -10.05 -12.26 30.43
N ALA A 285 -9.24 -11.20 30.29
CA ALA A 285 -9.18 -10.40 29.08
C ALA A 285 -8.47 -11.07 27.89
N CYS A 286 -7.74 -12.18 28.12
CA CYS A 286 -6.93 -12.81 27.08
C CYS A 286 -7.77 -13.73 26.19
N PRO A 287 -7.94 -13.44 24.88
CA PRO A 287 -8.75 -14.27 23.99
C PRO A 287 -8.00 -15.48 23.42
N PHE A 288 -6.74 -15.68 23.83
CA PHE A 288 -5.82 -16.71 23.30
C PHE A 288 -5.23 -17.60 24.40
N GLU A 289 -5.73 -17.52 25.64
CA GLU A 289 -5.25 -18.34 26.76
C GLU A 289 -3.72 -18.25 26.95
N ALA A 290 -3.19 -17.06 26.73
CA ALA A 290 -1.74 -16.78 26.80
C ALA A 290 -1.28 -16.35 28.19
N ILE A 291 -2.20 -16.16 29.14
CA ILE A 291 -1.89 -15.78 30.52
C ILE A 291 -2.32 -16.93 31.42
N GLN A 292 -1.42 -17.38 32.29
CA GLN A 292 -1.67 -18.46 33.24
C GLN A 292 -1.36 -18.02 34.67
N GLY A 293 -1.99 -18.67 35.63
CA GLY A 293 -1.88 -18.40 37.07
C GLY A 293 -3.26 -18.42 37.71
N GLU A 294 -3.33 -18.83 38.98
CA GLU A 294 -4.56 -18.80 39.77
C GLU A 294 -4.78 -17.39 40.36
N PRO A 295 -6.04 -16.99 40.64
CA PRO A 295 -6.31 -15.74 41.35
C PRO A 295 -5.52 -15.65 42.67
N GLY A 296 -4.86 -14.51 42.89
CA GLY A 296 -3.97 -14.27 44.03
C GLY A 296 -2.55 -14.79 43.86
N GLN A 297 -2.24 -15.47 42.75
CA GLN A 297 -0.88 -15.86 42.38
C GLN A 297 -0.33 -14.98 41.26
N MET A 298 1.00 -14.92 41.20
CA MET A 298 1.68 -14.22 40.11
C MET A 298 1.40 -14.94 38.79
N HIS A 299 0.91 -14.17 37.81
CA HIS A 299 0.66 -14.73 36.48
C HIS A 299 1.95 -14.93 35.70
N ASN A 300 1.85 -15.66 34.60
CA ASN A 300 2.91 -15.80 33.59
C ASN A 300 2.32 -15.62 32.18
N VAL A 301 3.12 -15.12 31.24
CA VAL A 301 2.74 -15.04 29.82
C VAL A 301 3.37 -16.21 29.05
N ILE A 302 2.51 -17.05 28.49
CA ILE A 302 2.91 -18.11 27.57
C ILE A 302 3.18 -17.49 26.20
N THR A 303 4.45 -17.42 25.82
CA THR A 303 4.92 -16.78 24.59
C THR A 303 4.36 -17.43 23.32
N TRP A 304 4.24 -18.76 23.26
CA TRP A 304 3.73 -19.45 22.08
C TRP A 304 2.21 -19.31 21.86
N ASN A 305 1.45 -19.07 22.93
CA ASN A 305 0.02 -18.75 22.86
C ASN A 305 -0.22 -17.25 22.63
N CYS A 306 0.72 -16.39 23.06
CA CYS A 306 0.56 -14.95 22.97
C CYS A 306 0.57 -14.47 21.51
N LYS A 307 -0.59 -14.00 21.04
CA LYS A 307 -0.73 -13.38 19.72
C LYS A 307 -0.48 -11.87 19.71
N GLY A 308 -0.09 -11.26 20.83
CA GLY A 308 0.27 -9.84 20.86
C GLY A 308 -0.90 -8.85 20.68
N CYS A 309 -2.14 -9.27 20.91
CA CYS A 309 -3.33 -8.43 20.68
C CYS A 309 -3.49 -7.24 21.65
N GLY A 310 -2.70 -7.22 22.74
CA GLY A 310 -2.67 -6.10 23.68
C GLY A 310 -3.84 -5.98 24.66
N LYS A 311 -4.89 -6.80 24.56
CA LYS A 311 -6.07 -6.69 25.43
C LYS A 311 -5.78 -6.79 26.93
N CYS A 312 -4.71 -7.49 27.31
CA CYS A 312 -4.30 -7.66 28.70
C CYS A 312 -3.65 -6.40 29.31
N VAL A 313 -3.10 -5.48 28.50
CA VAL A 313 -2.45 -4.25 28.96
C VAL A 313 -3.45 -3.29 29.62
N PRO A 314 -4.52 -2.83 28.94
CA PRO A 314 -5.51 -1.94 29.56
C PRO A 314 -6.36 -2.65 30.62
N ALA A 315 -6.40 -3.98 30.65
CA ALA A 315 -7.09 -4.75 31.67
C ALA A 315 -6.32 -4.85 32.99
N CYS A 316 -5.02 -4.53 33.01
CA CYS A 316 -4.19 -4.65 34.21
C CYS A 316 -4.28 -3.38 35.07
N PRO A 317 -4.91 -3.43 36.27
CA PRO A 317 -5.06 -2.25 37.12
C PRO A 317 -3.72 -1.72 37.64
N ASN A 318 -2.72 -2.60 37.80
CA ASN A 318 -1.39 -2.25 38.33
C ASN A 318 -0.38 -1.87 37.24
N GLY A 319 -0.77 -1.87 35.96
CA GLY A 319 0.16 -1.60 34.86
C GLY A 319 1.35 -2.57 34.82
N ALA A 320 1.13 -3.84 35.17
CA ALA A 320 2.17 -4.87 35.20
C ALA A 320 2.48 -5.46 33.82
N LEU A 321 1.67 -5.18 32.80
CA LEU A 321 1.82 -5.74 31.45
C LEU A 321 2.15 -4.65 30.43
N GLU A 322 3.11 -4.93 29.56
CA GLU A 322 3.42 -4.10 28.39
C GLU A 322 3.52 -4.94 27.11
N LEU A 323 3.38 -4.32 25.94
CA LEU A 323 3.62 -4.98 24.66
C LEU A 323 5.03 -4.66 24.16
N ILE A 324 5.85 -5.69 24.01
CA ILE A 324 7.20 -5.59 23.47
C ILE A 324 7.26 -6.13 22.03
N PRO A 325 8.05 -5.52 21.12
CA PRO A 325 8.33 -6.10 19.81
C PRO A 325 9.04 -7.45 19.92
N THR A 326 8.70 -8.40 19.04
CA THR A 326 9.38 -9.71 19.00
C THR A 326 10.65 -9.68 18.15
N VAL A 327 10.78 -8.69 17.28
CA VAL A 327 11.97 -8.46 16.47
C VAL A 327 12.64 -7.20 17.00
N LYS A 328 13.94 -7.28 17.31
CA LYS A 328 14.73 -6.06 17.58
C LYS A 328 14.91 -5.33 16.25
N HIS A 329 14.24 -4.20 16.10
CA HIS A 329 14.61 -3.24 15.05
C HIS A 329 15.98 -2.70 15.42
N SER A 330 17.00 -3.01 14.61
CA SER A 330 18.25 -2.25 14.64
C SER A 330 17.86 -0.80 14.41
N LYS A 331 17.99 0.04 15.44
CA LYS A 331 17.93 1.48 15.24
C LYS A 331 19.15 1.82 14.38
N ASN A 332 18.95 1.97 13.08
CA ASN A 332 19.86 2.74 12.24
C ASN A 332 19.55 4.22 12.48
#